data_AF-A0A5C5ZYU5-F1
#
_entry.id   AF-A0A5C5ZYU5-F1
#
_cell.length_a   1.000
_cell.length_b   1.000
_cell.length_c   1.000
_cell.angle_alpha   90.00
_cell.angle_beta   90.00
_cell.angle_gamma   90.00
#
_symmetry.space_group_name_H-M   'P 1'
#
loop_
_entity.id
_entity.type
_entity.pdbx_description
1 polymer ?
#
loop_
_entity_poly.entity_id
_entity_poly.type
_entity_poly.pdbx_seq_one_letter_code
_entity_poly.pdbx_strand_id
1 'polypeptide(L)'
;MHSPALLLLRYALPLVIATLSVQHTSLSWQGKRVRLAVQIKTLNAIAEPLRESWPRQDGEVAPIGPFMAYPFGHPRTLLLLQPPQVATGGISVTEIQRDPNGAIKLKLNGVEHDDWVEWHPQNSRPHSFVGGLGDRHRLLMSAEIGSGWHLVRYDFHVASSIP
;
A
#
# COMPACT_ATOMS: atom_id res chain seq x y z
N MET A 1 -11.20 -39.30 37.11
CA MET A 1 -12.33 -38.78 36.32
C MET A 1 -11.98 -37.38 35.84
N HIS A 2 -11.59 -37.23 34.57
CA HIS A 2 -11.31 -35.91 33.98
C HIS A 2 -12.64 -35.31 33.50
N SER A 3 -12.99 -34.13 34.00
CA SER A 3 -14.27 -33.48 33.71
C SER A 3 -14.30 -32.94 32.27
N PRO A 4 -15.26 -33.35 31.41
CA PRO A 4 -15.32 -32.96 30.00
C PRO A 4 -15.52 -31.45 29.79
N ALA A 5 -16.00 -30.73 30.82
CA ALA A 5 -16.17 -29.28 30.80
C ALA A 5 -14.85 -28.49 30.69
N LEU A 6 -13.75 -29.03 31.21
CA LEU A 6 -12.42 -28.39 31.17
C LEU A 6 -11.73 -28.50 29.80
N LEU A 7 -12.14 -29.46 28.97
CA LEU A 7 -11.64 -29.62 27.59
C LEU A 7 -12.34 -28.68 26.62
N LEU A 8 -13.66 -28.47 26.76
CA LEU A 8 -14.41 -27.56 25.88
C LEU A 8 -13.99 -26.09 26.06
N LEU A 9 -13.68 -25.65 27.28
CA LEU A 9 -13.21 -24.29 27.55
C LEU A 9 -11.81 -24.01 26.94
N ARG A 10 -10.96 -25.05 26.85
CA ARG A 10 -9.59 -24.95 26.30
C ARG A 10 -9.56 -24.77 24.78
N TYR A 11 -10.57 -25.24 24.06
CA TYR A 11 -10.65 -25.10 22.60
C TYR A 11 -11.61 -23.99 22.14
N ALA A 12 -12.60 -23.60 22.95
CA ALA A 12 -13.53 -22.52 22.60
C ALA A 12 -12.84 -21.13 22.58
N LEU A 13 -11.98 -20.86 23.55
CA LEU A 13 -11.27 -19.57 23.66
C LEU A 13 -10.33 -19.28 22.46
N PRO A 14 -9.45 -20.20 22.02
CA PRO A 14 -8.61 -19.94 20.84
C PRO A 14 -9.43 -19.82 19.55
N LEU A 15 -10.56 -20.53 19.43
CA LEU A 15 -11.44 -20.41 18.27
C LEU A 15 -12.09 -19.02 18.19
N VAL A 16 -12.54 -18.47 19.32
CA VAL A 16 -13.12 -17.11 19.41
C VAL A 16 -12.07 -16.04 19.12
N ILE A 17 -10.85 -16.18 19.62
CA ILE A 17 -9.75 -15.24 19.33
C ILE A 17 -9.38 -15.29 17.84
N ALA A 18 -9.34 -16.49 17.24
CA ALA A 18 -9.04 -16.66 15.82
C ALA A 18 -10.12 -16.04 14.93
N THR A 19 -11.41 -16.25 15.22
CA THR A 19 -12.50 -15.66 14.44
C THR A 19 -12.54 -14.14 14.56
N LEU A 20 -12.34 -13.58 15.76
CA LEU A 20 -12.23 -12.15 15.97
C LEU A 20 -11.04 -11.54 15.21
N SER A 21 -9.89 -12.22 15.21
CA SER A 21 -8.68 -11.78 14.49
C SER A 21 -8.90 -11.74 12.97
N VAL A 22 -9.53 -12.78 12.40
CA VAL A 22 -9.84 -12.84 10.96
C VAL A 22 -10.86 -11.77 10.57
N GLN A 23 -11.88 -11.56 11.40
CA GLN A 23 -12.89 -10.53 11.16
C GLN A 23 -12.30 -9.12 11.24
N HIS A 24 -11.39 -8.86 12.18
CA HIS A 24 -10.75 -7.55 12.32
C HIS A 24 -9.92 -7.18 11.09
N THR A 25 -9.13 -8.12 10.55
CA THR A 25 -8.32 -7.89 9.33
C THR A 25 -9.19 -7.61 8.11
N SER A 26 -10.32 -8.31 7.97
CA SER A 26 -11.28 -8.06 6.90
C SER A 26 -11.95 -6.69 7.06
N LEU A 27 -12.35 -6.33 8.28
CA LEU A 27 -13.03 -5.06 8.55
C LEU A 27 -12.08 -3.85 8.38
N SER A 28 -10.83 -3.95 8.84
CA SER A 28 -9.84 -2.88 8.68
C SER A 28 -9.51 -2.65 7.21
N TRP A 29 -9.40 -3.72 6.43
CA TRP A 29 -9.23 -3.67 4.98
C TRP A 29 -10.41 -2.97 4.28
N GLN A 30 -11.64 -3.40 4.56
CA GLN A 30 -12.83 -2.78 3.94
C GLN A 30 -12.99 -1.32 4.36
N GLY A 31 -12.73 -1.00 5.64
CA GLY A 31 -12.74 0.38 6.13
C GLY A 31 -11.71 1.26 5.42
N LYS A 32 -10.49 0.76 5.22
CA LYS A 32 -9.44 1.45 4.45
C LYS A 32 -9.88 1.65 3.00
N ARG A 33 -10.46 0.62 2.36
CA ARG A 33 -10.98 0.68 1.00
C ARG A 33 -12.01 1.80 0.82
N VAL A 34 -13.01 1.85 1.69
CA VAL A 34 -14.08 2.87 1.61
C VAL A 34 -13.51 4.28 1.81
N ARG A 35 -12.61 4.46 2.80
CA ARG A 35 -11.97 5.76 3.02
C ARG A 35 -11.14 6.24 1.83
N LEU A 36 -10.45 5.34 1.14
CA LEU A 36 -9.69 5.71 -0.07
C LEU A 36 -10.59 5.93 -1.28
N ALA A 37 -11.66 5.14 -1.44
CA ALA A 37 -12.61 5.29 -2.53
C ALA A 37 -13.28 6.68 -2.55
N VAL A 38 -13.55 7.27 -1.37
CA VAL A 38 -14.08 8.64 -1.29
C VAL A 38 -13.02 9.73 -1.53
N GLN A 39 -11.74 9.36 -1.62
CA GLN A 39 -10.60 10.27 -1.78
C GLN A 39 -9.94 10.18 -3.17
N ILE A 40 -10.62 9.59 -4.17
CA ILE A 40 -10.09 9.46 -5.55
C ILE A 40 -9.62 10.81 -6.12
N LYS A 41 -10.33 11.91 -5.82
CA LYS A 41 -9.90 13.25 -6.28
C LYS A 41 -8.54 13.65 -5.72
N THR A 42 -8.32 13.43 -4.42
CA THR A 42 -7.03 13.68 -3.76
C THR A 42 -5.92 12.80 -4.33
N LEU A 43 -6.22 11.52 -4.55
CA LEU A 43 -5.28 10.58 -5.17
C LEU A 43 -4.90 11.00 -6.60
N ASN A 44 -5.88 11.44 -7.39
CA ASN A 44 -5.64 11.99 -8.72
C ASN A 44 -4.80 13.25 -8.70
N ALA A 45 -5.06 14.19 -7.78
CA ALA A 45 -4.27 15.41 -7.64
C ALA A 45 -2.78 15.12 -7.35
N ILE A 46 -2.47 14.01 -6.68
CA ILE A 46 -1.10 13.53 -6.46
C ILE A 46 -0.53 12.86 -7.72
N ALA A 47 -1.28 11.94 -8.33
CA ALA A 47 -0.73 11.08 -9.38
C ALA A 47 -0.73 11.71 -10.78
N GLU A 48 -1.68 12.59 -11.12
CA GLU A 48 -1.80 13.23 -12.44
C GLU A 48 -0.50 13.91 -12.88
N PRO A 49 0.10 14.83 -12.09
CA PRO A 49 1.33 15.49 -12.48
C PRO A 49 2.48 14.51 -12.72
N LEU A 50 2.53 13.43 -11.93
CA LEU A 50 3.58 12.41 -12.03
C LEU A 50 3.45 11.51 -13.26
N ARG A 51 2.22 11.30 -13.76
CA ARG A 51 1.99 10.57 -15.02
C ARG A 51 2.49 11.36 -16.21
N GLU A 52 2.25 12.67 -16.21
CA GLU A 52 2.62 13.58 -17.28
C GLU A 52 4.13 13.87 -17.27
N SER A 53 4.68 14.17 -16.09
CA SER A 53 6.07 14.58 -15.93
C SER A 53 6.69 13.98 -14.68
N TRP A 54 7.36 12.84 -14.86
CA TRP A 54 8.07 12.19 -13.76
C TRP A 54 9.38 12.92 -13.42
N PRO A 55 9.62 13.28 -12.15
CA PRO A 55 10.85 13.95 -11.72
C PRO A 55 12.11 13.15 -12.03
N ARG A 56 13.18 13.83 -12.47
CA ARG A 56 14.49 13.21 -12.76
C ARG A 56 15.54 13.40 -11.67
N GLN A 57 15.24 14.27 -10.70
CA GLN A 57 16.12 14.65 -9.60
C GLN A 57 15.26 14.99 -8.38
N ASP A 58 15.91 15.10 -7.22
CA ASP A 58 15.29 15.53 -5.97
C ASP A 58 14.60 16.89 -6.13
N GLY A 59 13.57 17.12 -5.34
CA GLY A 59 12.83 18.38 -5.41
C GLY A 59 11.55 18.36 -4.60
N GLU A 60 10.64 19.24 -4.99
CA GLU A 60 9.34 19.41 -4.36
C GLU A 60 8.29 19.61 -5.45
N VAL A 61 7.17 18.89 -5.32
CA VAL A 61 6.02 19.01 -6.23
C VAL A 61 4.77 19.10 -5.38
N ALA A 62 3.95 20.13 -5.57
CA ALA A 62 2.64 20.18 -4.94
C ALA A 62 1.66 19.21 -5.64
N PRO A 63 0.81 18.47 -4.91
CA PRO A 63 0.61 18.47 -3.46
C PRO A 63 1.45 17.45 -2.68
N ILE A 64 2.44 16.81 -3.32
CA ILE A 64 3.25 15.72 -2.75
C ILE A 64 4.21 16.20 -1.65
N GLY A 65 4.74 17.42 -1.81
CA GLY A 65 5.78 17.97 -0.95
C GLY A 65 7.20 17.57 -1.39
N PRO A 66 8.21 17.80 -0.53
CA PRO A 66 9.60 17.51 -0.83
C PRO A 66 9.90 16.00 -0.87
N PHE A 67 10.76 15.57 -1.79
CA PHE A 67 11.12 14.17 -2.02
C PHE A 67 12.58 14.00 -2.47
N MET A 68 13.09 12.78 -2.28
CA MET A 68 14.31 12.28 -2.92
C MET A 68 13.96 11.34 -4.06
N ALA A 69 14.60 11.48 -5.21
CA ALA A 69 14.38 10.69 -6.41
C ALA A 69 15.42 9.56 -6.52
N TYR A 70 14.95 8.31 -6.61
CA TYR A 70 15.80 7.11 -6.62
C TYR A 70 15.38 6.09 -7.70
N PRO A 71 16.33 5.34 -8.30
CA PRO A 71 17.78 5.52 -8.23
C PRO A 71 18.25 6.74 -9.02
N PHE A 72 19.48 7.20 -8.75
CA PHE A 72 20.07 8.33 -9.46
C PHE A 72 20.14 8.07 -10.98
N GLY A 73 19.87 9.10 -11.78
CA GLY A 73 19.90 9.05 -13.25
C GLY A 73 18.61 8.52 -13.90
N HIS A 74 18.01 7.46 -13.35
CA HIS A 74 16.76 6.88 -13.85
C HIS A 74 15.76 6.64 -12.71
N PRO A 75 15.30 7.70 -12.03
CA PRO A 75 14.47 7.54 -10.86
C PRO A 75 13.13 6.90 -11.22
N ARG A 76 12.72 5.93 -10.40
CA ARG A 76 11.42 5.24 -10.46
C ARG A 76 10.69 5.29 -9.13
N THR A 77 11.34 5.77 -8.08
CA THR A 77 10.82 5.92 -6.73
C THR A 77 11.06 7.35 -6.26
N LEU A 78 10.06 7.95 -5.63
CA LEU A 78 10.13 9.19 -4.89
C LEU A 78 9.92 8.86 -3.40
N LEU A 79 10.95 9.07 -2.60
CA LEU A 79 10.88 8.93 -1.15
C LEU A 79 10.44 10.26 -0.56
N LEU A 80 9.25 10.30 0.06
CA LEU A 80 8.66 11.55 0.51
C LEU A 80 9.22 11.95 1.87
N LEU A 81 9.76 13.18 1.95
CA LEU A 81 10.32 13.71 3.19
C LEU A 81 9.23 14.24 4.13
N GLN A 82 8.09 14.62 3.56
CA GLN A 82 6.91 15.07 4.29
C GLN A 82 5.68 14.33 3.74
N PRO A 83 5.30 13.19 4.36
CA PRO A 83 4.18 12.36 3.90
C PRO A 83 2.85 13.14 3.83
N PRO A 84 2.28 13.38 2.63
CA PRO A 84 0.99 14.04 2.52
C PRO A 84 -0.12 13.11 3.03
N GLN A 85 -1.11 13.68 3.72
CA GLN A 85 -2.31 12.94 4.11
C GLN A 85 -3.26 12.80 2.92
N VAL A 86 -3.73 11.58 2.67
CA VAL A 86 -4.62 11.27 1.55
C VAL A 86 -6.01 10.86 1.97
N ALA A 87 -6.20 10.48 3.23
CA ALA A 87 -7.51 10.21 3.80
C ALA A 87 -7.53 10.46 5.31
N THR A 88 -8.75 10.59 5.85
CA THR A 88 -8.98 10.68 7.29
C THR A 88 -8.52 9.42 8.03
N GLY A 89 -8.27 9.55 9.33
CA GLY A 89 -7.74 8.45 10.14
C GLY A 89 -6.24 8.23 9.97
N GLY A 90 -5.51 9.28 9.56
CA GLY A 90 -4.04 9.27 9.53
C GLY A 90 -3.43 8.50 8.37
N ILE A 91 -4.16 8.29 7.27
CA ILE A 91 -3.61 7.62 6.09
C ILE A 91 -2.77 8.64 5.30
N SER A 92 -1.47 8.40 5.20
CA SER A 92 -0.52 9.22 4.45
C SER A 92 0.28 8.39 3.45
N VAL A 93 0.86 9.07 2.47
CA VAL A 93 1.74 8.46 1.46
C VAL A 93 3.19 8.64 1.89
N THR A 94 3.95 7.56 1.98
CA THR A 94 5.38 7.60 2.38
C THR A 94 6.32 7.50 1.19
N GLU A 95 5.87 6.88 0.11
CA GLU A 95 6.67 6.59 -1.07
C GLU A 95 5.77 6.56 -2.31
N ILE A 96 6.30 7.02 -3.43
CA ILE A 96 5.63 6.96 -4.73
C ILE A 96 6.52 6.24 -5.72
N GLN A 97 6.01 5.21 -6.38
CA GLN A 97 6.73 4.50 -7.44
C GLN A 97 6.03 4.57 -8.78
N ARG A 98 6.81 4.57 -9.85
CA ARG A 98 6.35 4.46 -11.23
C ARG A 98 6.74 3.12 -11.81
N ASP A 99 5.73 2.39 -12.28
CA ASP A 99 5.93 1.18 -13.07
C ASP A 99 6.32 1.55 -14.52
N PRO A 100 7.18 0.75 -15.19
CA PRO A 100 7.48 0.95 -16.61
C PRO A 100 6.25 1.02 -17.52
N ASN A 101 5.16 0.34 -17.15
CA ASN A 101 3.90 0.36 -17.88
C ASN A 101 3.03 1.58 -17.57
N GLY A 102 3.52 2.54 -16.79
CA GLY A 102 2.85 3.81 -16.51
C GLY A 102 1.96 3.82 -15.26
N ALA A 103 1.87 2.72 -14.52
CA ALA A 103 1.17 2.71 -13.23
C ALA A 103 1.88 3.61 -12.21
N ILE A 104 1.10 4.26 -11.35
CA ILE A 104 1.60 5.07 -10.22
C ILE A 104 1.17 4.38 -8.94
N LYS A 105 2.13 4.01 -8.10
CA LYS A 105 1.93 3.27 -6.86
C LYS A 105 2.25 4.17 -5.68
N LEU A 106 1.30 4.38 -4.77
CA LEU A 106 1.48 5.21 -3.58
C LEU A 106 1.50 4.29 -2.35
N LYS A 107 2.66 4.16 -1.70
CA LYS A 107 2.80 3.38 -0.47
C LYS A 107 2.13 4.11 0.68
N LEU A 108 1.24 3.42 1.39
CA LEU A 108 0.55 3.96 2.54
C LEU A 108 1.37 3.76 3.81
N ASN A 109 1.21 4.66 4.77
CA ASN A 109 1.78 4.48 6.09
C ASN A 109 1.16 3.28 6.84
N GLY A 110 1.94 2.70 7.73
CA GLY A 110 1.57 1.52 8.52
C GLY A 110 2.74 0.53 8.59
N VAL A 111 2.79 -0.24 9.68
CA VAL A 111 3.86 -1.24 9.91
C VAL A 111 3.35 -2.67 9.79
N GLU A 112 2.04 -2.89 9.95
CA GLU A 112 1.46 -4.24 9.96
C GLU A 112 1.44 -4.89 8.59
N HIS A 113 1.23 -4.08 7.54
CA HIS A 113 1.07 -4.54 6.17
C HIS A 113 1.68 -3.53 5.18
N ASP A 114 2.22 -4.06 4.09
CA ASP A 114 2.72 -3.27 2.97
C ASP A 114 1.54 -2.92 2.05
N ASP A 115 0.73 -1.95 2.48
CA ASP A 115 -0.47 -1.49 1.79
C ASP A 115 -0.15 -0.31 0.85
N TRP A 116 -0.69 -0.39 -0.35
CA TRP A 116 -0.48 0.57 -1.42
C TRP A 116 -1.82 0.99 -2.03
N VAL A 117 -1.88 2.19 -2.57
CA VAL A 117 -2.96 2.59 -3.48
C VAL A 117 -2.35 2.86 -4.85
N GLU A 118 -2.82 2.13 -5.85
CA GLU A 118 -2.19 2.07 -7.17
C GLU A 118 -3.16 2.51 -8.25
N TRP A 119 -2.74 3.48 -9.05
CA TRP A 119 -3.41 3.83 -10.30
C TRP A 119 -2.81 3.02 -11.44
N HIS A 120 -3.67 2.42 -12.25
CA HIS A 120 -3.28 1.68 -13.44
C HIS A 120 -3.89 2.30 -14.72
N PRO A 121 -3.14 2.33 -15.83
CA PRO A 121 -3.73 2.62 -17.14
C PRO A 121 -4.70 1.53 -17.56
N GLN A 122 -5.52 1.81 -18.57
CA GLN A 122 -6.47 0.86 -19.10
C GLN A 122 -5.77 -0.46 -19.49
N ASN A 123 -6.39 -1.59 -19.14
CA ASN A 123 -5.88 -2.95 -19.35
C ASN A 123 -4.64 -3.34 -18.51
N SER A 124 -4.21 -2.50 -17.56
CA SER A 124 -3.21 -2.86 -16.54
C SER A 124 -3.89 -3.18 -15.21
N ARG A 125 -3.26 -4.02 -14.39
CA ARG A 125 -3.73 -4.41 -13.05
C ARG A 125 -2.57 -4.54 -12.06
N PRO A 126 -2.85 -4.46 -10.75
CA PRO A 126 -1.86 -4.75 -9.72
C PRO A 126 -1.27 -6.15 -9.90
N HIS A 127 0.04 -6.25 -9.76
CA HIS A 127 0.81 -7.49 -9.81
C HIS A 127 2.00 -7.38 -8.87
N SER A 128 2.63 -8.51 -8.56
CA SER A 128 3.88 -8.56 -7.79
C SER A 128 5.00 -7.86 -8.55
N PHE A 129 5.85 -7.11 -7.86
CA PHE A 129 6.90 -6.30 -8.49
C PHE A 129 8.17 -6.23 -7.63
N VAL A 130 9.24 -5.69 -8.22
CA VAL A 130 10.46 -5.31 -7.50
C VAL A 130 10.48 -3.79 -7.40
N GLY A 131 10.52 -3.28 -6.17
CA GLY A 131 10.51 -1.85 -5.89
C GLY A 131 11.77 -1.15 -6.41
N GLY A 132 11.72 0.17 -6.52
CA GLY A 132 12.88 0.95 -6.97
C GLY A 132 14.09 0.84 -6.04
N LEU A 133 13.90 0.40 -4.79
CA LEU A 133 14.96 0.10 -3.81
C LEU A 133 15.45 -1.37 -3.87
N GLY A 134 14.91 -2.19 -4.77
CA GLY A 134 15.29 -3.59 -4.97
C GLY A 134 14.53 -4.59 -4.10
N ASP A 135 13.60 -4.12 -3.27
CA ASP A 135 12.72 -4.93 -2.44
C ASP A 135 11.66 -5.67 -3.27
N ARG A 136 11.28 -6.88 -2.83
CA ARG A 136 10.29 -7.70 -3.54
C ARG A 136 8.93 -7.58 -2.87
N HIS A 137 7.92 -7.21 -3.64
CA HIS A 137 6.54 -7.09 -3.22
C HIS A 137 5.71 -8.19 -3.87
N ARG A 138 5.29 -9.18 -3.08
CA ARG A 138 4.41 -10.26 -3.57
C ARG A 138 2.95 -9.91 -3.33
N LEU A 139 2.16 -9.81 -4.39
CA LEU A 139 0.75 -9.43 -4.29
C LEU A 139 -0.02 -10.47 -3.44
N LEU A 140 -0.66 -10.00 -2.38
CA LEU A 140 -1.53 -10.82 -1.52
C LEU A 140 -3.00 -10.60 -1.84
N MET A 141 -3.40 -9.34 -1.98
CA MET A 141 -4.79 -8.98 -2.27
C MET A 141 -4.85 -7.63 -2.98
N SER A 142 -5.90 -7.45 -3.78
CA SER A 142 -6.25 -6.17 -4.38
C SER A 142 -7.76 -5.98 -4.37
N ALA A 143 -8.20 -4.74 -4.33
CA ALA A 143 -9.59 -4.37 -4.49
C ALA A 143 -9.68 -3.05 -5.27
N GLU A 144 -10.53 -3.01 -6.28
CA GLU A 144 -10.78 -1.77 -7.02
C GLU A 144 -11.49 -0.75 -6.12
N ILE A 145 -11.03 0.49 -6.20
CA ILE A 145 -11.66 1.64 -5.53
C ILE A 145 -12.26 2.64 -6.52
N GLY A 146 -11.95 2.50 -7.81
CA GLY A 146 -12.61 3.20 -8.93
C GLY A 146 -11.66 4.05 -9.76
N SER A 147 -12.04 4.38 -11.00
CA SER A 147 -11.26 5.23 -11.91
C SER A 147 -9.82 4.73 -12.16
N GLY A 148 -9.64 3.41 -12.26
CA GLY A 148 -8.32 2.77 -12.43
C GLY A 148 -7.51 2.65 -11.15
N TRP A 149 -8.05 3.07 -10.00
CA TRP A 149 -7.40 2.92 -8.70
C TRP A 149 -7.73 1.59 -8.03
N HIS A 150 -6.72 1.02 -7.39
CA HIS A 150 -6.80 -0.18 -6.59
C HIS A 150 -6.19 0.06 -5.20
N LEU A 151 -6.82 -0.45 -4.16
CA LEU A 151 -6.16 -0.69 -2.88
C LEU A 151 -5.50 -2.08 -2.95
N VAL A 152 -4.21 -2.14 -2.65
CA VAL A 152 -3.37 -3.30 -2.85
C VAL A 152 -2.60 -3.61 -1.57
N ARG A 153 -2.38 -4.89 -1.29
CA ARG A 153 -1.52 -5.36 -0.20
C ARG A 153 -0.50 -6.32 -0.73
N TYR A 154 0.73 -6.11 -0.32
CA TYR A 154 1.86 -6.94 -0.62
C TYR A 154 2.37 -7.64 0.63
N ASP A 155 3.05 -8.76 0.40
CA ASP A 155 4.01 -9.33 1.33
C ASP A 155 5.37 -8.70 1.02
N PHE A 156 6.01 -8.17 2.06
CA PHE A 156 7.28 -7.46 1.95
C PHE A 156 8.42 -8.38 2.39
N HIS A 157 9.29 -8.71 1.44
CA HIS A 157 10.54 -9.39 1.75
C HIS A 157 11.71 -8.48 1.38
N VAL A 158 12.46 -8.04 2.40
CA VAL A 158 13.77 -7.43 2.20
C VAL A 158 14.62 -8.46 1.47
N ALA A 159 15.19 -8.10 0.32
CA ALA A 159 16.18 -8.94 -0.31
C ALA A 159 17.31 -9.14 0.68
N SER A 160 17.50 -10.36 1.18
CA SER A 160 18.62 -10.70 2.05
C SER A 160 19.90 -10.26 1.36
N SER A 161 20.62 -9.30 1.93
CA SER A 161 21.99 -8.99 1.56
C SER A 161 22.82 -10.24 1.82
N ILE A 162 23.11 -11.01 0.77
CA ILE A 162 24.11 -12.07 0.83
C ILE A 162 25.46 -11.39 0.62
N PRO A 163 26.42 -11.52 1.57
CA PRO A 163 27.80 -11.05 1.39
C PRO A 163 28.53 -11.81 0.28
#